data_AF-A0A1G9NIU5-F1
#
_entry.id   AF-A0A1G9NIU5-F1
#
_cell.length_a   1.000
_cell.length_b   1.000
_cell.length_c   1.000
_cell.angle_alpha   90.00
_cell.angle_beta   90.00
_cell.angle_gamma   90.00
#
_symmetry.space_group_name_H-M   'P 1'
#
loop_
_entity.id
_entity.type
_entity.pdbx_description
1 polymer ?
#
loop_
_entity_poly.entity_id
_entity_poly.type
_entity_poly.pdbx_seq_one_letter_code
_entity_poly.pdbx_strand_id
1 'polypeptide(L)'
;MCWFLIFLTEIIFLVLLFGESENLPDTQASAQIMEFTPFIFILVFLAYAIFTPILEEIVFRGGVLQALENKINAPMAMIGSSLLFMIVHGIPLIMPALFVRGLSFSYLYQEYKSITHRLFCICLSME
;
A
#
# COMPACT_ATOMS: atom_id res chain seq x y z
N MET A 1 -14.54 2.76 4.82
CA MET A 1 -15.05 1.35 4.78
C MET A 1 -14.30 0.39 3.83
N CYS A 2 -13.98 0.74 2.56
CA CYS A 2 -13.35 -0.21 1.61
C CYS A 2 -11.89 -0.59 1.93
N TRP A 3 -11.10 0.29 2.56
CA TRP A 3 -9.70 0.00 2.91
C TRP A 3 -9.58 -1.05 4.03
N PHE A 4 -10.52 -1.06 4.98
CA PHE A 4 -10.56 -2.09 6.01
C PHE A 4 -10.86 -3.45 5.41
N LEU A 5 -11.78 -3.52 4.44
CA LEU A 5 -12.07 -4.74 3.69
C LEU A 5 -10.88 -5.16 2.82
N ILE A 6 -10.17 -4.23 2.18
CA ILE A 6 -8.97 -4.53 1.40
C ILE A 6 -7.85 -5.06 2.29
N PHE A 7 -7.53 -4.40 3.41
CA PHE A 7 -6.54 -4.90 4.37
C PHE A 7 -6.96 -6.22 5.00
N LEU A 8 -8.24 -6.39 5.31
CA LEU A 8 -8.79 -7.65 5.83
C LEU A 8 -8.67 -8.76 4.78
N THR A 9 -8.93 -8.48 3.50
CA THR A 9 -8.73 -9.46 2.43
C THR A 9 -7.26 -9.80 2.23
N GLU A 10 -6.34 -8.85 2.39
CA GLU A 10 -4.89 -9.10 2.29
C GLU A 10 -4.38 -9.91 3.49
N ILE A 11 -4.87 -9.63 4.71
CA ILE A 11 -4.57 -10.42 5.91
C ILE A 11 -5.16 -11.83 5.81
N ILE A 12 -6.41 -11.97 5.37
CA ILE A 12 -7.05 -13.27 5.16
C ILE A 12 -6.29 -14.04 4.06
N PHE A 13 -5.93 -13.40 2.95
CA PHE A 13 -5.15 -14.03 1.89
C PHE A 13 -3.77 -14.47 2.38
N LEU A 14 -3.07 -13.65 3.19
CA LEU A 14 -1.79 -14.00 3.81
C LEU A 14 -1.94 -15.18 4.79
N VAL A 15 -2.97 -15.19 5.64
CA VAL A 15 -3.26 -16.27 6.58
C VAL A 15 -3.66 -17.56 5.86
N LEU A 16 -4.38 -17.48 4.74
CA LEU A 16 -4.71 -18.65 3.92
C LEU A 16 -3.50 -19.20 3.16
N LEU A 17 -2.56 -18.33 2.78
CA LEU A 17 -1.36 -18.72 2.02
C LEU A 17 -0.23 -19.26 2.90
N PHE A 18 -0.13 -18.77 4.15
CA PHE A 18 0.95 -19.08 5.10
C PHE A 18 0.46 -19.82 6.37
N GLY A 19 -0.85 -20.04 6.51
CA GLY A 19 -1.47 -20.68 7.69
C GLY A 19 -1.20 -22.18 7.82
N GLU A 20 -0.45 -22.77 6.88
CA GLU A 20 0.00 -24.16 6.93
C GLU A 20 1.53 -24.21 7.13
N SER A 21 1.99 -23.76 8.31
CA SER A 21 3.38 -23.96 8.75
C SER A 21 3.39 -24.56 10.16
N GLU A 22 2.66 -25.65 10.35
CA GLU A 22 2.91 -26.57 11.45
C GLU A 22 4.06 -27.50 11.03
N ASN A 23 5.11 -27.59 11.86
CA ASN A 23 6.30 -28.46 11.78
C ASN A 23 7.64 -27.79 11.40
N LEU A 24 8.04 -26.73 12.10
CA LEU A 24 9.46 -26.38 12.23
C LEU A 24 9.91 -26.62 13.68
N PRO A 25 11.05 -27.32 13.92
CA PRO A 25 11.52 -27.63 15.26
C PRO A 25 11.92 -26.35 16.01
N ASP A 26 11.39 -26.22 17.22
CA ASP A 26 11.63 -25.11 18.16
C ASP A 26 13.13 -24.86 18.38
N THR A 27 13.68 -23.93 17.61
CA THR A 27 15.02 -23.43 17.85
C THR A 27 14.89 -22.30 18.87
N GLN A 28 15.23 -22.62 20.11
CA GLN A 28 15.37 -21.70 21.25
C GLN A 28 16.54 -20.70 21.08
N ALA A 29 16.69 -20.11 19.89
CA ALA A 29 17.50 -18.91 19.70
C ALA A 29 16.58 -17.73 20.00
N SER A 30 16.49 -17.43 21.30
CA SER A 30 15.88 -16.25 21.90
C SER A 30 15.96 -15.01 21.01
N ALA A 31 14.95 -14.82 20.17
CA ALA A 31 14.56 -13.52 19.71
C ALA A 31 14.24 -12.75 21.00
N GLN A 32 14.92 -11.63 21.23
CA GLN A 32 14.41 -10.62 22.14
C GLN A 32 13.13 -10.09 21.50
N ILE A 33 12.03 -10.82 21.69
CA ILE A 33 10.70 -10.38 21.28
C ILE A 33 10.45 -9.18 22.19
N MET A 34 10.59 -7.99 21.62
CA MET A 34 10.08 -6.77 22.24
C MET A 34 8.63 -7.08 22.63
N GLU A 35 8.32 -7.08 23.93
CA GLU A 35 6.94 -7.25 24.38
C GLU A 35 6.15 -6.03 23.92
N PHE A 36 5.60 -6.12 22.71
CA PHE A 36 4.66 -5.15 22.20
C PHE A 36 3.37 -5.33 22.99
N THR A 37 3.16 -4.47 23.98
CA THR A 37 1.85 -4.38 24.62
C THR A 37 0.80 -4.11 23.53
N PRO A 38 -0.45 -4.59 23.67
CA PRO A 38 -1.51 -4.36 22.69
C PRO A 38 -1.67 -2.86 22.33
N PHE A 39 -1.38 -1.98 23.28
CA PHE A 39 -1.36 -0.54 23.08
C PHE A 39 -0.28 -0.09 22.06
N ILE A 40 0.96 -0.56 22.18
CA ILE A 40 2.03 -0.22 21.23
C ILE A 40 1.70 -0.78 19.85
N PHE A 41 1.13 -1.99 19.77
CA PHE A 41 0.70 -2.57 18.50
C PHE A 41 -0.34 -1.70 17.80
N ILE A 42 -1.35 -1.22 18.53
CA ILE A 42 -2.38 -0.31 17.98
C ILE A 42 -1.73 1.00 17.49
N LEU A 43 -0.80 1.57 18.24
CA LEU A 43 -0.12 2.81 17.84
C LEU A 43 0.71 2.62 16.58
N VAL A 44 1.48 1.55 16.48
CA VAL A 44 2.29 1.24 15.29
C VAL A 44 1.40 0.95 14.09
N PHE A 45 0.31 0.20 14.30
CA PHE A 45 -0.66 -0.06 13.25
C PHE A 45 -1.29 1.22 12.72
N LEU A 46 -1.75 2.12 13.60
CA LEU A 46 -2.32 3.41 13.21
C LEU A 46 -1.30 4.27 12.48
N ALA A 47 -0.05 4.32 12.98
CA ALA A 47 1.02 5.02 12.31
C ALA A 47 1.23 4.46 10.90
N TYR A 48 1.38 3.14 10.75
CA TYR A 48 1.58 2.53 9.44
C TYR A 48 0.37 2.76 8.50
N ALA A 49 -0.85 2.60 8.99
CA ALA A 49 -2.07 2.77 8.22
C ALA A 49 -2.28 4.20 7.72
N ILE A 50 -1.71 5.20 8.40
CA ILE A 50 -1.80 6.61 8.00
C ILE A 50 -0.57 7.03 7.18
N PHE A 51 0.63 6.74 7.66
CA PHE A 51 1.87 7.20 7.02
C PHE A 51 2.13 6.53 5.68
N THR A 52 1.85 5.24 5.55
CA THR A 52 2.07 4.50 4.30
C THR A 52 1.30 5.10 3.12
N PRO A 53 -0.05 5.28 3.19
CA PRO A 53 -0.78 5.86 2.06
C PRO A 53 -0.39 7.32 1.77
N ILE A 54 0.01 8.09 2.79
CA ILE A 54 0.51 9.47 2.59
C ILE A 54 1.82 9.45 1.80
N LEU A 55 2.77 8.59 2.19
CA LEU A 55 4.05 8.46 1.50
C LEU A 55 3.86 7.95 0.07
N GLU A 56 2.98 6.96 -0.13
CA GLU A 56 2.65 6.45 -1.45
C GLU A 56 2.11 7.56 -2.36
N GLU A 57 1.16 8.37 -1.88
CA GLU A 57 0.58 9.47 -2.67
C GLU A 57 1.64 10.54 -3.00
N ILE A 58 2.45 10.96 -2.03
CA ILE A 58 3.51 11.97 -2.25
C ILE A 58 4.55 11.47 -3.26
N VAL A 59 5.03 10.24 -3.09
CA VAL A 59 6.09 9.69 -3.95
C VAL A 59 5.55 9.38 -5.33
N PHE A 60 4.44 8.64 -5.44
CA PHE A 60 3.97 8.15 -6.73
C PHE A 60 3.12 9.15 -7.50
N ARG A 61 2.34 10.01 -6.84
CA ARG A 61 1.55 11.06 -7.52
C ARG A 61 2.27 12.38 -7.55
N GLY A 62 2.75 12.84 -6.39
CA GLY A 62 3.52 14.07 -6.27
C GLY A 62 4.87 14.01 -7.01
N GLY A 63 5.56 12.88 -6.99
CA GLY A 63 6.86 12.72 -7.64
C GLY A 63 6.78 12.04 -9.01
N VAL A 64 6.61 10.72 -8.99
CA VAL A 64 6.80 9.85 -10.17
C VAL A 64 5.84 10.18 -11.30
N LEU A 65 4.53 10.24 -11.03
CA LEU A 65 3.52 10.48 -12.06
C LEU A 65 3.72 11.85 -12.72
N GLN A 66 3.88 12.91 -11.94
CA GLN A 66 4.15 14.25 -12.47
C GLN A 66 5.46 14.30 -13.28
N ALA A 67 6.52 13.65 -12.80
CA ALA A 67 7.79 13.59 -13.53
C ALA A 67 7.66 12.86 -14.88
N LEU A 68 6.81 11.83 -14.96
CA LEU A 68 6.50 11.14 -16.21
C LEU A 68 5.60 11.99 -17.12
N GLU A 69 4.55 12.62 -16.58
CA GLU A 69 3.65 13.50 -17.36
C GLU A 69 4.38 14.69 -18.01
N ASN A 70 5.46 15.16 -17.39
CA ASN A 70 6.33 16.20 -17.97
C ASN A 70 7.16 15.73 -19.17
N LYS A 71 7.27 14.40 -19.40
CA LYS A 71 8.13 13.80 -20.43
C LYS A 71 7.35 13.03 -21.50
N ILE A 72 6.23 12.43 -21.11
CA ILE A 72 5.40 11.57 -21.97
C ILE A 72 3.91 11.91 -21.78
N ASN A 73 3.07 11.42 -22.68
CA ASN A 73 1.63 11.64 -22.61
C ASN A 73 0.99 11.00 -21.36
N ALA A 74 -0.11 11.61 -20.90
CA ALA A 74 -0.81 11.26 -19.67
C ALA A 74 -1.10 9.76 -19.49
N PRO A 75 -1.68 9.03 -20.46
CA PRO A 75 -1.98 7.60 -20.28
C PRO A 75 -0.73 6.74 -20.05
N MET A 76 0.36 7.01 -20.77
CA MET A 76 1.61 6.26 -20.63
C MET A 76 2.32 6.62 -19.31
N ALA A 77 2.18 7.86 -18.84
CA ALA A 77 2.66 8.26 -17.51
C ALA A 77 1.95 7.51 -16.38
N MET A 78 0.62 7.33 -16.49
CA MET A 78 -0.16 6.53 -15.52
C MET A 78 0.30 5.08 -15.49
N ILE A 79 0.45 4.45 -16.67
CA ILE A 79 0.94 3.07 -16.78
C ILE A 79 2.34 2.95 -16.18
N GLY A 80 3.26 3.85 -16.54
CA GLY A 80 4.63 3.84 -16.04
C GLY A 80 4.71 4.02 -14.52
N SER A 81 3.93 4.96 -13.97
CA SER A 81 3.84 5.18 -12.52
C SER A 81 3.27 3.95 -11.80
N SER A 82 2.25 3.30 -12.38
CA SER A 82 1.61 2.11 -11.81
C SER A 82 2.50 0.87 -11.86
N LEU A 83 3.30 0.71 -12.92
CA LEU A 83 4.32 -0.33 -13.01
C LEU A 83 5.41 -0.12 -11.97
N LEU A 84 5.87 1.11 -11.77
CA LEU A 84 6.88 1.39 -10.74
C LEU A 84 6.32 1.16 -9.34
N PHE A 85 5.07 1.56 -9.09
CA PHE A 85 4.36 1.28 -7.84
C PHE A 85 4.36 -0.22 -7.56
N MET A 86 3.89 -1.03 -8.52
CA MET A 86 3.93 -2.48 -8.45
C MET A 86 5.35 -2.98 -8.11
N ILE A 87 6.36 -2.69 -8.94
CA ILE A 87 7.71 -3.26 -8.82
C ILE A 87 8.35 -2.99 -7.45
N VAL A 88 8.19 -1.77 -6.91
CA VAL A 88 8.79 -1.37 -5.63
C VAL A 88 8.28 -2.19 -4.44
N HIS A 89 7.08 -2.78 -4.54
CA HIS A 89 6.53 -3.62 -3.46
C HIS A 89 7.20 -5.00 -3.38
N GLY A 90 7.83 -5.48 -4.47
CA GLY A 90 8.70 -6.66 -4.43
C GLY A 90 8.04 -8.00 -4.11
N ILE A 91 6.71 -8.11 -4.09
CA ILE A 91 5.97 -9.35 -3.77
C ILE A 91 5.29 -9.87 -5.05
N PRO A 92 5.90 -10.82 -5.79
CA PRO A 92 5.42 -11.26 -7.11
C PRO A 92 3.94 -11.67 -7.15
N LEU A 93 3.48 -12.32 -6.08
CA LEU A 93 2.12 -12.87 -5.98
C LEU A 93 1.03 -11.80 -6.07
N ILE A 94 1.25 -10.62 -5.48
CA ILE A 94 0.24 -9.54 -5.42
C ILE A 94 0.49 -8.45 -6.48
N MET A 95 1.55 -8.56 -7.28
CA MET A 95 1.90 -7.57 -8.31
C MET A 95 0.74 -7.20 -9.23
N PRO A 96 -0.08 -8.15 -9.76
CA PRO A 96 -1.20 -7.77 -10.63
C PRO A 96 -2.22 -6.86 -9.92
N ALA A 97 -2.53 -7.16 -8.66
CA ALA A 97 -3.45 -6.36 -7.87
C ALA A 97 -2.88 -4.97 -7.56
N LEU A 98 -1.58 -4.88 -7.25
CA LEU A 98 -0.89 -3.61 -7.00
C LEU A 98 -0.79 -2.75 -8.26
N PHE A 99 -0.61 -3.35 -9.44
CA PHE A 99 -0.62 -2.63 -10.70
C PHE A 99 -1.99 -2.00 -10.97
N VAL A 100 -3.08 -2.77 -10.81
CA VAL A 100 -4.45 -2.26 -10.98
C VAL A 100 -4.74 -1.15 -9.97
N ARG A 101 -4.32 -1.30 -8.71
CA ARG A 101 -4.45 -0.26 -7.68
C ARG A 101 -3.69 1.01 -8.05
N GLY A 102 -2.45 0.86 -8.51
CA GLY A 102 -1.63 1.93 -9.04
C GLY A 102 -2.36 2.68 -10.16
N LEU A 103 -2.98 1.96 -11.10
CA LEU A 103 -3.72 2.56 -12.21
C LEU A 103 -4.95 3.33 -11.73
N SER A 104 -5.74 2.75 -10.82
CA SER A 104 -6.92 3.42 -10.25
C SER A 104 -6.53 4.73 -9.59
N PHE A 105 -5.46 4.74 -8.79
CA PHE A 105 -4.98 5.94 -8.13
C PHE A 105 -4.41 6.97 -9.11
N SER A 106 -3.68 6.56 -10.15
CA SER A 106 -3.22 7.45 -11.21
C SER A 106 -4.37 8.05 -12.01
N TYR A 107 -5.42 7.28 -12.27
CA TYR A 107 -6.61 7.75 -12.98
C TYR A 107 -7.35 8.79 -12.17
N LEU A 108 -7.64 8.48 -10.90
CA LEU A 108 -8.20 9.44 -9.97
C LEU A 108 -7.30 10.68 -9.93
N TYR A 109 -5.97 10.51 -9.97
CA TYR A 109 -5.03 11.62 -9.99
C TYR A 109 -5.35 12.68 -11.01
N GLN A 110 -5.48 12.24 -12.25
CA GLN A 110 -5.75 13.13 -13.38
C GLN A 110 -7.14 13.75 -13.34
N GLU A 111 -8.14 13.04 -12.81
CA GLU A 111 -9.50 13.56 -12.72
C GLU A 111 -9.60 14.74 -11.74
N TYR A 112 -9.01 14.61 -10.55
CA TYR A 112 -9.15 15.63 -9.50
C TYR A 112 -8.04 16.68 -9.48
N LYS A 113 -6.92 16.45 -10.19
CA LYS A 113 -5.73 17.34 -10.30
C LYS A 113 -5.20 17.97 -8.99
N SER A 114 -5.57 17.43 -7.83
CA SER A 114 -5.24 17.99 -6.53
C SER A 114 -4.88 16.88 -5.57
N ILE A 115 -3.66 16.96 -5.03
CA ILE A 115 -3.13 16.06 -4.00
C ILE A 115 -3.95 16.22 -2.71
N THR A 116 -4.32 17.46 -2.36
CA THR A 116 -5.11 17.78 -1.15
C THR A 116 -6.51 17.20 -1.19
N HIS A 117 -7.20 17.29 -2.33
CA HIS A 117 -8.55 16.72 -2.48
C HIS A 117 -8.54 15.20 -2.36
N ARG A 118 -7.42 14.57 -2.73
CA ARG A 118 -7.25 13.12 -2.65
C ARG A 118 -6.79 12.62 -1.30
N LEU A 119 -5.90 13.36 -0.62
CA LEU A 119 -5.64 13.16 0.81
C LEU A 119 -6.94 13.28 1.59
N PHE A 120 -7.81 14.23 1.23
CA PHE A 120 -9.13 14.37 1.84
C PHE A 120 -10.06 13.21 1.49
N CYS A 121 -10.11 12.72 0.24
CA CYS A 121 -10.88 11.52 -0.11
C CYS A 121 -10.31 10.24 0.52
N ILE A 122 -8.98 10.11 0.68
CA ILE A 122 -8.31 9.01 1.37
C ILE A 122 -8.65 9.06 2.86
N CYS A 123 -8.60 10.24 3.49
CA CYS A 123 -9.01 10.46 4.89
C CYS A 123 -10.52 10.29 5.13
N LEU A 124 -11.39 10.75 4.22
CA LEU A 124 -12.85 10.56 4.31
C LEU A 124 -13.27 9.12 4.00
N SER A 125 -12.47 8.37 3.25
CA SER A 125 -12.69 6.92 3.04
C SER A 125 -12.32 6.08 4.27
N MET A 126 -11.79 6.72 5.34
CA MET A 126 -11.55 6.13 6.65
C MET A 126 -12.78 6.14 7.57
N GLU A 127 -13.90 6.74 7.14
CA GLU A 127 -15.23 6.55 7.76
C GLU A 127 -15.97 5.34 7.18
#